data_AF-A0A0Q8AD44-F1
#
_entry.id   AF-A0A0Q8AD44-F1
#
_cell.length_a   1.000
_cell.length_b   1.000
_cell.length_c   1.000
_cell.angle_alpha   90.00
_cell.angle_beta   90.00
_cell.angle_gamma   90.00
#
_symmetry.space_group_name_H-M   'P 1'
#
loop_
_entity.id
_entity.type
_entity.pdbx_description
1 polymer ?
#
loop_
_entity_poly.entity_id
_entity_poly.type
_entity_poly.pdbx_seq_one_letter_code
_entity_poly.pdbx_strand_id
1 'polypeptide(L)' 'MIDLVQKGAEIVGGLGKLADGLGIKHQAFYSWKKKVPAERVLDFERLTGIPRHDIRPDLYPKEAVE' A
#
# COMPACT_ATOMS: atom_id res chain seq x y z
N MET A 1 -10.70 6.87 3.13
CA MET A 1 -9.41 6.16 3.17
C MET A 1 -9.63 4.81 2.53
N ILE A 2 -8.69 4.31 1.73
CA ILE A 2 -8.85 3.01 1.07
C ILE A 2 -8.62 1.88 2.08
N ASP A 3 -9.42 0.81 1.97
CA ASP A 3 -9.36 -0.38 2.82
C ASP A 3 -7.94 -0.96 2.92
N LEU A 4 -7.24 -0.98 1.78
CA LEU A 4 -5.88 -1.47 1.69
C LEU A 4 -4.90 -0.76 2.65
N VAL A 5 -5.05 0.55 2.85
CA VAL A 5 -4.21 1.33 3.80
C VAL A 5 -4.53 0.94 5.24
N GLN A 6 -5.82 0.71 5.54
CA GLN A 6 -6.24 0.24 6.86
C GLN A 6 -5.64 -1.13 7.16
N LYS A 7 -5.79 -2.08 6.23
CA LYS A 7 -5.22 -3.43 6.33
C LYS A 7 -3.70 -3.39 6.48
N GLY A 8 -3.03 -2.59 5.65
CA GLY A 8 -1.59 -2.39 5.75
C GLY A 8 -1.16 -1.81 7.10
N ALA A 9 -1.94 -0.87 7.63
CA ALA A 9 -1.68 -0.28 8.94
C ALA A 9 -1.87 -1.31 10.06
N GLU A 10 -2.88 -2.16 10.00
CA GLU A 10 -3.08 -3.23 10.99
C GLU A 10 -1.90 -4.20 11.02
N ILE A 11 -1.33 -4.54 9.86
CA ILE A 11 -0.15 -5.43 9.76
C ILE A 11 1.10 -4.77 10.37
N VAL A 12 1.33 -3.49 10.08
CA VAL A 12 2.52 -2.74 10.53
C VAL A 12 2.40 -2.27 11.99
N GLY A 13 1.18 -2.28 12.56
CA GLY A 13 0.90 -1.85 13.93
C GLY A 13 0.52 -0.37 14.06
N GLY A 14 -0.10 0.20 13.03
CA GLY A 14 -0.77 1.49 13.03
C GLY A 14 -0.49 2.34 11.79
N LEU A 15 -1.39 3.28 11.51
CA LEU A 15 -1.26 4.21 10.38
C LEU A 15 -0.01 5.10 10.50
N GLY A 16 0.37 5.46 11.73
CA GLY A 16 1.57 6.25 12.00
C GLY A 16 2.86 5.53 11.59
N LYS A 17 3.01 4.26 11.97
CA LYS A 17 4.17 3.44 11.59
C LYS A 17 4.21 3.15 10.10
N LEU A 18 3.05 2.92 9.48
CA LEU A 18 2.96 2.76 8.03
C LEU A 18 3.38 4.05 7.30
N ALA A 19 2.94 5.22 7.77
CA ALA A 19 3.33 6.50 7.19
C ALA A 19 4.84 6.74 7.33
N ASP A 20 5.39 6.46 8.51
CA ASP A 20 6.82 6.59 8.81
C ASP A 20 7.67 5.68 7.92
N GLY A 21 7.30 4.40 7.81
CA GLY A 21 7.98 3.45 6.93
C GLY A 21 7.91 3.81 5.46
N LEU A 22 6.84 4.47 5.03
CA LEU A 22 6.68 5.00 3.66
C LEU A 22 7.35 6.38 3.47
N GLY A 23 7.94 6.96 4.52
CA GLY A 23 8.58 8.28 4.49
C GLY A 23 7.61 9.44 4.24
N ILE A 24 6.34 9.29 4.60
CA ILE A 24 5.27 10.23 4.22
C ILE A 24 4.52 10.72 5.45
N LYS A 25 3.85 11.87 5.31
CA LYS A 25 2.94 12.32 6.35
C LYS A 25 1.68 11.45 6.34
N HIS A 26 1.15 11.14 7.53
CA HIS A 26 -0.13 10.46 7.71
C HIS A 26 -1.26 11.08 6.86
N GLN A 27 -1.23 12.41 6.68
CA GLN A 27 -2.21 13.12 5.84
C GLN A 27 -2.20 12.71 4.36
N ALA A 28 -1.08 12.17 3.85
CA ALA A 28 -0.98 11.74 2.46
C ALA A 28 -1.96 10.60 2.12
N PHE A 29 -2.33 9.77 3.10
CA PHE A 29 -3.32 8.71 2.90
C PHE A 29 -4.71 9.23 2.52
N TYR A 30 -5.09 10.45 2.95
CA TYR A 30 -6.38 11.05 2.57
C TYR A 30 -6.41 11.45 1.09
N SER A 31 -5.25 11.75 0.50
CA SER A 31 -5.13 12.01 -0.93
C SER A 31 -5.24 10.73 -1.77
N TRP A 32 -5.08 9.56 -1.16
CA TRP A 32 -5.22 8.27 -1.83
C TRP A 32 -6.70 7.88 -1.88
N LYS A 33 -7.41 8.42 -2.88
CA LYS A 33 -8.87 8.27 -3.01
C LYS A 33 -9.32 6.83 -3.24
N LYS A 34 -8.68 6.14 -4.20
CA LYS A 34 -9.09 4.80 -4.65
C LYS A 34 -7.96 3.78 -4.75
N LYS A 35 -6.70 4.21 -4.79
CA LYS A 35 -5.56 3.34 -5.03
C LYS A 35 -4.29 3.90 -4.42
N VAL A 36 -3.37 3.00 -4.08
CA VAL A 36 -2.01 3.37 -3.68
C VAL A 36 -1.25 3.89 -4.92
N PRO A 37 -0.48 4.97 -4.80
CA PRO A 37 0.37 5.48 -5.88
C PRO A 37 1.33 4.40 -6.37
N ALA A 38 1.52 4.32 -7.69
CA ALA A 38 2.37 3.30 -8.33
C ALA A 38 3.79 3.27 -7.74
N GLU A 39 4.37 4.45 -7.53
CA GLU A 39 5.71 4.65 -6.96
C GLU A 39 5.86 4.05 -5.55
N ARG A 40 4.76 3.91 -4.79
CA ARG A 40 4.78 3.44 -3.39
C ARG A 40 4.33 2.00 -3.23
N VAL A 41 3.87 1.35 -4.32
CA VAL A 41 3.39 -0.04 -4.26
C VAL A 41 4.48 -0.96 -3.74
N LEU A 42 5.73 -0.75 -4.17
CA LEU A 42 6.87 -1.58 -3.77
C LEU A 42 7.22 -1.42 -2.29
N ASP A 43 7.28 -0.18 -1.79
CA ASP A 43 7.52 0.07 -0.36
C ASP A 43 6.34 -0.42 0.49
N PHE A 44 5.11 -0.25 0.01
CA PHE A 44 3.92 -0.74 0.69
C PHE A 44 3.92 -2.27 0.78
N GLU A 45 4.27 -2.99 -0.30
CA GLU A 45 4.45 -4.44 -0.30
C GLU A 45 5.54 -4.86 0.70
N ARG A 46 6.69 -4.17 0.71
CA ARG A 46 7.79 -4.48 1.64
C ARG A 46 7.41 -4.31 3.11
N LEU A 47 6.64 -3.28 3.43
CA LEU A 47 6.24 -2.99 4.81
C LEU A 47 5.10 -3.89 5.28
N THR A 48 4.13 -4.13 4.41
CA THR A 48 2.86 -4.77 4.78
C THR A 48 2.80 -6.25 4.39
N GLY A 49 3.73 -6.72 3.55
CA GLY A 49 3.70 -8.07 2.97
C GLY A 49 2.55 -8.32 1.99
N ILE A 50 1.71 -7.32 1.71
CA ILE A 50 0.61 -7.44 0.76
C ILE A 50 1.20 -7.41 -0.65
N PRO A 51 0.95 -8.41 -1.50
CA PRO A 51 1.55 -8.47 -2.82
C PRO A 51 1.03 -7.34 -3.70
N ARG A 52 1.92 -6.74 -4.51
CA ARG A 52 1.64 -5.63 -5.43
C ARG A 52 0.46 -5.85 -6.37
N HIS A 53 0.17 -7.11 -6.74
CA HIS A 53 -0.98 -7.45 -7.57
C HIS A 53 -2.32 -7.29 -6.85
N ASP A 54 -2.35 -7.38 -5.52
CA ASP A 54 -3.53 -7.05 -4.71
C ASP A 54 -3.68 -5.52 -4.56
N ILE A 55 -2.54 -4.82 -4.41
CA ILE A 55 -2.48 -3.36 -4.23
C ILE A 55 -2.90 -2.63 -5.52
N ARG A 56 -2.33 -3.03 -6.66
CA ARG A 56 -2.54 -2.46 -8.00
C ARG A 56 -2.55 -3.59 -9.04
N PRO A 57 -3.66 -4.35 -9.14
CA PRO A 57 -3.80 -5.38 -10.19
C PRO A 57 -3.71 -4.79 -11.60
N ASP A 58 -4.09 -3.52 -11.74
CA ASP A 58 -4.03 -2.73 -12.97
C ASP A 58 -2.60 -2.46 -13.49
N LEU A 59 -1.59 -2.46 -12.60
CA LEU A 59 -0.17 -2.32 -12.98
C LEU A 59 0.62 -3.61 -12.86
N TYR A 60 0.24 -4.44 -11.89
CA TYR A 60 0.87 -5.71 -11.61
C TYR A 60 -0.20 -6.79 -11.78
N PRO A 61 -0.56 -7.14 -13.02
CA PRO A 61 -1.43 -8.29 -13.23
C PRO A 61 -0.78 -9.50 -12.58
N LYS A 62 -1.61 -10.36 -11.99
CA LYS A 62 -1.18 -11.65 -11.45
C LYS A 62 -0.95 -12.59 -12.63
N GLU A 63 0.04 -12.26 -13.45
CA GLU A 63 0.46 -13.10 -14.55
C GLU A 63 1.05 -14.35 -13.89
N ALA A 64 0.19 -15.38 -13.80
CA ALA A 64 0.66 -16.74 -13.60
C ALA A 64 1.56 -17.01 -14.79
N VAL A 65 2.86 -17.01 -14.51
CA VAL A 65 3.92 -17.39 -15.43
C VAL A 65 3.49 -18.69 -16.12
N GLU A 66 3.34 -18.64 -17.45
CA GLU A 66 3.30 -19.83 -18.33
C GLU A 66 4.64 -20.57 -18.30
#